data_AF-A0A7Y5V3I1-F1
#
_entry.id   AF-A0A7Y5V3I1-F1
#
_cell.length_a   1.000
_cell.length_b   1.000
_cell.length_c   1.000
_cell.angle_alpha   90.00
_cell.angle_beta   90.00
_cell.angle_gamma   90.00
#
_symmetry.space_group_name_H-M   'P 1'
#
loop_
_entity.id
_entity.type
_entity.pdbx_description
1 polymer ?
#
loop_
_entity_poly.entity_id
_entity_poly.type
_entity_poly.pdbx_seq_one_letter_code
_entity_poly.pdbx_strand_id
1 'polypeptide(L)'
;MKRHLILLSVAVALVFGLLAVPALAQDRPDLLIWADRTRTPPLTELATTFAEEFGVTVEVQEIAMGDIRANLSVVGPTGEGPDIIVAAHDWIGELVINGAVTPIDLGDAAEMFTPGSLSLFTYNGEIYGMPYAAENVAFFRNPELVPDAPATWDDVRAITEELVDGGAADYGYIIQTADFYHFHPILSAFGGYIFGTAGGGAYDPTDVGVDSEGAVAAAEWLEGMAVDGFIPPAIDYDVMHTLFERGDAAMIVTGPWALPRIRTSGVPYAISSIPAGPAGPGVPLIGGQGFMLSAYSENQLLAESFLLDYVATDEAMQALYDADPRPPAFIPTLEKLNDPDLAAFQAAGEVGIPQPSIPEMSSVWGSAQTAMQLVIQGDQPAADAFADAAEQIRTLIAGGEIETVRMTPAGDPPPADGPQSVSIPGTVNSAIGCGGDWDPACEDAQLAYVANSDVWMGTFLLPAGDYEYKVALDGAWTENYGGMADRDGPNVALSVAEEGAVMFVYDHKSHWVADSVNHVIASVPGNYQAAIGCAADWSPDCLRSWLQDPDGDGVYTLSVTLPAGDYEGKVAYNLSWDENYGADGARDGANLTFSVPAEGVVTFTFDPASHVLTIAVGG
;
A
#
# COMPACT_ATOMS: atom_id res chain seq x y z
N MET A 1 56.38 -59.52 -10.74
CA MET A 1 55.07 -59.86 -11.32
C MET A 1 54.01 -59.61 -10.26
N LYS A 2 53.11 -58.61 -10.45
CA LYS A 2 52.07 -58.15 -9.47
C LYS A 2 52.69 -57.65 -8.14
N ARG A 3 52.15 -56.74 -7.34
CA ARG A 3 50.93 -55.89 -7.33
C ARG A 3 51.16 -54.83 -6.21
N HIS A 4 50.39 -53.75 -6.33
CA HIS A 4 50.19 -52.59 -5.45
C HIS A 4 50.29 -52.79 -3.92
N LEU A 5 50.80 -51.78 -3.19
CA LEU A 5 50.00 -50.73 -2.51
C LEU A 5 50.97 -49.71 -1.85
N ILE A 6 50.87 -48.42 -2.22
CA ILE A 6 51.56 -47.30 -1.55
C ILE A 6 50.49 -46.58 -0.72
N LEU A 7 50.69 -46.50 0.59
CA LEU A 7 49.94 -45.60 1.48
C LEU A 7 50.48 -44.19 1.31
N LEU A 8 49.57 -43.26 0.98
CA LEU A 8 49.81 -41.82 0.98
C LEU A 8 49.37 -41.25 2.34
N SER A 9 50.27 -40.60 3.04
CA SER A 9 49.95 -39.71 4.16
C SER A 9 50.90 -38.52 4.05
N VAL A 10 50.43 -37.45 3.42
CA VAL A 10 51.16 -36.18 3.33
C VAL A 10 50.22 -35.09 3.81
N ALA A 11 50.51 -34.59 5.01
CA ALA A 11 49.99 -33.33 5.50
C ALA A 11 50.79 -32.20 4.83
N VAL A 12 50.10 -31.33 4.09
CA VAL A 12 50.63 -30.02 3.66
C VAL A 12 49.66 -28.98 4.20
N ALA A 13 50.14 -28.21 5.17
CA ALA A 13 49.47 -27.02 5.65
C ALA A 13 49.56 -25.94 4.57
N LEU A 14 48.41 -25.56 4.00
CA LEU A 14 48.27 -24.45 3.09
C LEU A 14 47.90 -23.20 3.90
N VAL A 15 48.84 -22.26 3.93
CA VAL A 15 48.66 -20.89 4.41
C VAL A 15 47.75 -20.18 3.41
N PHE A 16 46.48 -19.94 3.78
CA PHE A 16 45.64 -18.98 3.09
C PHE A 16 45.98 -17.58 3.60
N GLY A 17 46.69 -16.82 2.76
CA GLY A 17 46.83 -15.38 2.95
C GLY A 17 45.48 -14.71 2.75
N LEU A 18 45.02 -13.99 3.77
CA LEU A 18 43.92 -13.03 3.67
C LEU A 18 44.35 -11.94 2.66
N LEU A 19 43.85 -12.01 1.44
CA LEU A 19 43.74 -10.82 0.60
C LEU A 19 42.47 -10.12 1.07
N ALA A 20 42.61 -9.16 1.98
CA ALA A 20 41.59 -8.16 2.19
C ALA A 20 41.48 -7.36 0.88
N VAL A 21 40.45 -7.64 0.10
CA VAL A 21 39.99 -6.72 -0.92
C VAL A 21 39.44 -5.52 -0.15
N PRO A 22 39.99 -4.30 -0.30
CA PRO A 22 39.32 -3.14 0.26
C PRO A 22 37.97 -3.05 -0.44
N ALA A 23 36.88 -3.13 0.32
CA ALA A 23 35.60 -2.62 -0.14
C ALA A 23 35.86 -1.15 -0.49
N LEU A 24 35.90 -0.83 -1.79
CA LEU A 24 35.85 0.55 -2.22
C LEU A 24 34.51 1.07 -1.73
N ALA A 25 34.54 2.02 -0.80
CA ALA A 25 33.41 2.89 -0.56
C ALA A 25 33.01 3.44 -1.93
N GLN A 26 31.78 3.20 -2.36
CA GLN A 26 31.26 3.83 -3.55
C GLN A 26 31.17 5.32 -3.22
N ASP A 27 31.99 6.13 -3.88
CA ASP A 27 31.98 7.58 -3.66
C ASP A 27 30.56 8.10 -4.00
N ARG A 28 29.92 8.80 -3.05
CA ARG A 28 28.60 9.44 -3.25
C ARG A 28 28.69 10.39 -4.46
N PRO A 29 27.69 10.41 -5.35
CA PRO A 29 27.67 11.35 -6.47
C PRO A 29 27.63 12.80 -5.98
N ASP A 30 28.07 13.74 -6.82
CA ASP A 30 27.99 15.18 -6.52
C ASP A 30 26.54 15.66 -6.41
N LEU A 31 25.61 15.00 -7.11
CA LEU A 31 24.17 15.22 -6.99
C LEU A 31 23.42 13.88 -7.02
N LEU A 32 22.66 13.59 -5.96
CA LEU A 32 21.76 12.44 -5.86
C LEU A 32 20.30 12.90 -5.94
N ILE A 33 19.53 12.30 -6.84
CA ILE A 33 18.11 12.59 -7.05
C ILE A 33 17.31 11.33 -6.76
N TRP A 34 16.28 11.42 -5.93
CA TRP A 34 15.31 10.33 -5.73
C TRP A 34 14.04 10.59 -6.52
N ALA A 35 13.62 9.60 -7.30
CA ALA A 35 12.45 9.67 -8.16
C ALA A 35 11.76 8.31 -8.27
N ASP A 36 10.45 8.32 -8.54
CA ASP A 36 9.72 7.08 -8.83
C ASP A 36 10.05 6.53 -10.22
N ARG A 37 9.70 5.27 -10.46
CA ARG A 37 9.92 4.55 -11.72
C ARG A 37 9.51 5.34 -12.97
N THR A 38 8.47 6.15 -12.87
CA THR A 38 7.92 6.92 -14.00
C THR A 38 8.77 8.15 -14.28
N ARG A 39 9.24 8.85 -13.24
CA ARG A 39 10.04 10.08 -13.33
C ARG A 39 11.53 9.78 -13.53
N THR A 40 12.04 8.61 -13.12
CA THR A 40 13.47 8.24 -13.21
C THR A 40 14.03 8.30 -14.64
N PRO A 41 13.39 7.74 -15.69
CA PRO A 41 13.94 7.78 -17.05
C PRO A 41 14.16 9.19 -17.61
N PRO A 42 13.17 10.11 -17.64
CA PRO A 42 13.41 11.47 -18.16
C PRO A 42 14.43 12.24 -17.31
N LEU A 43 14.44 12.04 -15.98
CA LEU A 43 15.43 12.67 -15.11
C LEU A 43 16.85 12.15 -15.35
N THR A 44 17.02 10.86 -15.66
CA THR A 44 18.33 10.27 -15.94
C THR A 44 18.94 10.85 -17.21
N GLU A 45 18.13 11.13 -18.24
CA GLU A 45 18.59 11.79 -19.46
C GLU A 45 19.04 13.23 -19.21
N LEU A 46 18.27 13.99 -18.42
CA LEU A 46 18.63 15.34 -17.99
C LEU A 46 19.89 15.35 -17.13
N ALA A 47 19.98 14.44 -16.16
CA ALA A 47 21.13 14.25 -15.27
C ALA A 47 22.40 13.94 -16.06
N THR A 48 22.32 13.09 -17.08
CA THR A 48 23.46 12.77 -17.95
C THR A 48 23.97 14.00 -18.69
N THR A 49 23.06 14.80 -19.26
CA THR A 49 23.43 16.03 -19.98
C THR A 49 24.09 17.04 -19.04
N PHE A 50 23.52 17.25 -17.85
CA PHE A 50 24.08 18.14 -16.83
C PHE A 50 25.46 17.68 -16.35
N ALA A 51 25.61 16.38 -16.06
CA ALA A 51 26.87 15.78 -15.63
C ALA A 51 28.00 16.03 -16.65
N GLU A 52 27.70 15.86 -17.95
CA GLU A 52 28.66 16.10 -19.03
C GLU A 52 29.04 17.58 -19.17
N GLU A 53 28.10 18.51 -19.04
CA GLU A 53 28.35 19.94 -19.20
C GLU A 53 29.15 20.53 -18.04
N PHE A 54 28.81 20.15 -16.80
CA PHE A 54 29.45 20.70 -15.59
C PHE A 54 30.64 19.88 -15.09
N GLY A 55 30.86 18.68 -15.64
CA GLY A 55 31.95 17.80 -15.23
C GLY A 55 31.77 17.27 -13.80
N VAL A 56 30.52 16.99 -13.43
CA VAL A 56 30.10 16.46 -12.12
C VAL A 56 29.50 15.07 -12.29
N THR A 57 29.27 14.36 -11.19
CA THR A 57 28.55 13.10 -11.15
C THR A 57 27.12 13.32 -10.65
N VAL A 58 26.12 12.91 -11.45
CA VAL A 58 24.71 12.95 -11.06
C VAL A 58 24.14 11.54 -11.12
N GLU A 59 23.44 11.12 -10.08
CA GLU A 59 22.73 9.84 -10.02
C GLU A 59 21.25 10.09 -9.77
N VAL A 60 20.40 9.42 -10.54
CA VAL A 60 18.96 9.34 -10.28
C VAL A 60 18.68 7.93 -9.77
N GLN A 61 18.31 7.82 -8.50
CA GLN A 61 17.98 6.56 -7.85
C GLN A 61 16.47 6.38 -7.83
N GLU A 62 16.02 5.25 -8.36
CA GLU A 62 14.62 4.87 -8.34
C GLU A 62 14.22 4.45 -6.91
N ILE A 63 13.25 5.16 -6.34
CA ILE A 63 12.64 4.88 -5.04
C ILE A 63 11.12 4.94 -5.26
N ALA A 64 10.36 3.98 -4.74
CA ALA A 64 8.91 4.04 -4.88
C ALA A 64 8.36 5.33 -4.25
N MET A 65 7.37 5.96 -4.89
CA MET A 65 6.88 7.29 -4.46
C MET A 65 6.45 7.30 -2.97
N GLY A 66 5.86 6.21 -2.47
CA GLY A 66 5.50 6.07 -1.05
C GLY A 66 6.70 6.06 -0.11
N ASP A 67 7.85 5.53 -0.55
CA ASP A 67 9.04 5.34 0.29
C ASP A 67 9.93 6.59 0.35
N ILE A 68 9.84 7.51 -0.62
CA ILE A 68 10.75 8.67 -0.73
C ILE A 68 10.77 9.50 0.56
N ARG A 69 9.60 9.86 1.08
CA ARG A 69 9.48 10.70 2.29
C ARG A 69 10.03 9.98 3.53
N ALA A 70 9.65 8.72 3.73
CA ALA A 70 10.08 7.92 4.87
C ALA A 70 11.60 7.69 4.85
N ASN A 71 12.14 7.31 3.70
CA ASN A 71 13.58 7.12 3.55
C ASN A 71 14.34 8.43 3.81
N LEU A 72 13.83 9.58 3.37
CA LEU A 72 14.50 10.87 3.57
C LEU A 72 14.62 11.20 5.07
N SER A 73 13.60 10.91 5.87
CA SER A 73 13.63 11.17 7.32
C SER A 73 14.66 10.28 8.05
N VAL A 74 14.87 9.06 7.55
CA VAL A 74 15.82 8.10 8.12
C VAL A 74 17.25 8.43 7.72
N VAL A 75 17.54 8.52 6.43
CA VAL A 75 18.93 8.60 5.93
C VAL A 75 19.42 10.04 5.77
N GLY A 76 18.51 11.01 5.60
CA GLY A 76 18.83 12.43 5.46
C GLY A 76 19.74 12.96 6.58
N PRO A 77 19.38 12.79 7.87
CA PRO A 77 20.20 13.24 9.00
C PRO A 77 21.60 12.61 9.06
N THR A 78 21.80 11.44 8.44
CA THR A 78 23.10 10.74 8.40
C THR A 78 23.98 11.16 7.22
N GLY A 79 23.47 12.03 6.33
CA GLY A 79 24.19 12.51 5.14
C GLY A 79 24.16 11.54 3.95
N GLU A 80 23.41 10.43 4.06
CA GLU A 80 23.26 9.42 3.01
C GLU A 80 22.04 9.70 2.10
N GLY A 81 21.25 10.72 2.42
CA GLY A 81 20.06 11.10 1.65
C GLY A 81 20.34 11.84 0.34
N PRO A 82 19.29 12.04 -0.47
CA PRO A 82 19.40 12.73 -1.75
C PRO A 82 19.59 14.23 -1.57
N ASP A 83 20.02 14.89 -2.64
CA ASP A 83 20.00 16.34 -2.74
C ASP A 83 18.63 16.84 -3.19
N ILE A 84 17.98 16.14 -4.13
CA ILE A 84 16.66 16.48 -4.66
C ILE A 84 15.73 15.28 -4.51
N ILE A 85 14.49 15.53 -4.10
CA ILE A 85 13.42 14.53 -4.13
C ILE A 85 12.33 14.96 -5.12
N VAL A 86 11.79 14.00 -5.87
CA VAL A 86 10.45 14.10 -6.43
C VAL A 86 9.46 13.93 -5.28
N ALA A 87 8.54 14.88 -5.13
CA ALA A 87 7.65 14.93 -3.98
C ALA A 87 6.27 15.49 -4.31
N ALA A 88 5.28 14.98 -3.57
CA ALA A 88 3.95 15.54 -3.52
C ALA A 88 3.93 16.76 -2.57
N HIS A 89 3.19 17.80 -2.93
CA HIS A 89 3.17 19.07 -2.21
C HIS A 89 2.66 18.98 -0.76
N ASP A 90 1.82 17.99 -0.43
CA ASP A 90 1.20 17.82 0.88
C ASP A 90 2.22 17.42 1.96
N TRP A 91 3.40 16.96 1.56
CA TRP A 91 4.51 16.65 2.46
C TRP A 91 5.20 17.91 3.01
N ILE A 92 4.99 19.08 2.41
CA ILE A 92 5.75 20.30 2.74
C ILE A 92 5.58 20.69 4.21
N GLY A 93 4.36 20.68 4.75
CA GLY A 93 4.13 21.10 6.13
C GLY A 93 4.98 20.30 7.13
N GLU A 94 4.98 18.97 6.99
CA GLU A 94 5.77 18.06 7.81
C GLU A 94 7.28 18.24 7.57
N LEU A 95 7.71 18.21 6.30
CA LEU A 95 9.13 18.27 5.95
C LEU A 95 9.78 19.60 6.36
N VAL A 96 9.03 20.71 6.32
CA VAL A 96 9.50 22.02 6.80
C VAL A 96 9.63 22.04 8.32
N ILE A 97 8.66 21.49 9.06
CA ILE A 97 8.73 21.42 10.53
C ILE A 97 9.88 20.55 10.99
N ASN A 98 10.13 19.45 10.30
CA ASN A 98 11.24 18.54 10.59
C ASN A 98 12.60 19.07 10.10
N GLY A 99 12.62 20.20 9.37
CA GLY A 99 13.83 20.77 8.79
C GLY A 99 14.50 19.85 7.76
N ALA A 100 13.71 19.03 7.06
CA ALA A 100 14.17 18.06 6.07
C ALA A 100 14.30 18.66 4.66
N VAL A 101 13.58 19.76 4.38
CA VAL A 101 13.65 20.50 3.11
C VAL A 101 13.98 21.96 3.34
N THR A 102 14.58 22.61 2.34
CA THR A 102 14.95 24.02 2.37
C THR A 102 14.22 24.80 1.27
N PRO A 103 13.94 26.11 1.46
CA PRO A 103 13.39 26.95 0.41
C PRO A 103 14.27 26.94 -0.85
N ILE A 104 13.64 27.14 -2.00
CA ILE A 104 14.29 27.29 -3.31
C ILE A 104 13.97 28.69 -3.84
N ASP A 105 14.98 29.40 -4.35
CA ASP A 105 14.77 30.65 -5.08
C ASP A 105 14.57 30.38 -6.57
N LEU A 106 13.31 30.47 -7.03
CA LEU A 106 12.99 30.31 -8.45
C LEU A 106 13.30 31.55 -9.30
N GLY A 107 13.62 32.70 -8.68
CA GLY A 107 13.86 33.95 -9.38
C GLY A 107 12.80 34.28 -10.44
N ASP A 108 13.26 34.71 -11.63
CA ASP A 108 12.37 35.02 -12.77
C ASP A 108 11.67 33.77 -13.33
N ALA A 109 12.20 32.56 -13.09
CA ALA A 109 11.59 31.32 -13.57
C ALA A 109 10.23 31.05 -12.91
N ALA A 110 9.96 31.62 -11.73
CA ALA A 110 8.66 31.56 -11.08
C ALA A 110 7.52 32.05 -12.01
N GLU A 111 7.76 33.07 -12.84
CA GLU A 111 6.74 33.60 -13.77
C GLU A 111 6.33 32.61 -14.87
N MET A 112 7.10 31.53 -15.04
CA MET A 112 6.85 30.48 -16.02
C MET A 112 5.97 29.35 -15.49
N PHE A 113 5.57 29.38 -14.21
CA PHE A 113 4.70 28.39 -13.59
C PHE A 113 3.31 28.94 -13.32
N THR A 114 2.29 28.07 -13.33
CA THR A 114 0.94 28.52 -12.99
C THR A 114 0.88 28.99 -11.53
N PRO A 115 0.12 30.06 -11.22
CA PRO A 115 -0.02 30.53 -9.84
C PRO A 115 -0.58 29.47 -8.89
N GLY A 116 -1.48 28.61 -9.39
CA GLY A 116 -2.05 27.51 -8.61
C GLY A 116 -0.97 26.50 -8.21
N SER A 117 -0.18 26.01 -9.17
CA SER A 117 0.89 25.05 -8.90
C SER A 117 1.97 25.64 -7.97
N LEU A 118 2.35 26.90 -8.13
CA LEU A 118 3.29 27.55 -7.20
C LEU A 118 2.74 27.65 -5.79
N SER A 119 1.45 27.96 -5.64
CA SER A 119 0.82 28.09 -4.33
C SER A 119 0.83 26.77 -3.54
N LEU A 120 0.72 25.63 -4.22
CA LEU A 120 0.82 24.30 -3.60
C LEU A 120 2.21 24.06 -2.99
N PHE A 121 3.26 24.61 -3.61
CA PHE A 121 4.64 24.48 -3.14
C PHE A 121 5.11 25.65 -2.25
N THR A 122 4.18 26.50 -1.79
CA THR A 122 4.49 27.67 -0.96
C THR A 122 4.04 27.44 0.48
N TYR A 123 4.95 27.58 1.44
CA TYR A 123 4.63 27.48 2.87
C TYR A 123 5.20 28.70 3.61
N ASN A 124 4.37 29.36 4.43
CA ASN A 124 4.72 30.60 5.13
C ASN A 124 5.32 31.72 4.25
N GLY A 125 4.93 31.76 2.97
CA GLY A 125 5.38 32.77 2.01
C GLY A 125 6.71 32.47 1.31
N GLU A 126 7.28 31.29 1.55
CA GLU A 126 8.49 30.80 0.87
C GLU A 126 8.16 29.59 0.00
N ILE A 127 8.85 29.46 -1.14
CA ILE A 127 8.68 28.35 -2.07
C ILE A 127 9.62 27.22 -1.64
N TYR A 128 9.07 26.03 -1.38
CA TYR A 128 9.82 24.84 -0.95
C TYR A 128 9.98 23.80 -2.06
N GLY A 129 9.39 24.03 -3.23
CA GLY A 129 9.61 23.16 -4.37
C GLY A 129 9.29 23.79 -5.71
N MET A 130 9.88 23.20 -6.76
CA MET A 130 9.60 23.51 -8.15
C MET A 130 8.50 22.57 -8.66
N PRO A 131 7.26 23.04 -8.89
CA PRO A 131 6.20 22.19 -9.39
C PRO A 131 6.46 21.78 -10.84
N TYR A 132 6.20 20.53 -11.21
CA TYR A 132 6.13 20.12 -12.62
C TYR A 132 4.71 19.77 -13.06
N ALA A 133 3.82 19.39 -12.14
CA ALA A 133 2.43 19.07 -12.46
C ALA A 133 1.45 19.47 -11.35
N ALA A 134 0.20 19.72 -11.74
CA ALA A 134 -0.96 19.72 -10.85
C ALA A 134 -1.83 18.50 -11.15
N GLU A 135 -2.61 18.05 -10.17
CA GLU A 135 -3.47 16.89 -10.33
C GLU A 135 -4.75 17.02 -9.51
N ASN A 136 -5.82 16.41 -10.01
CA ASN A 136 -7.07 16.21 -9.29
C ASN A 136 -7.75 14.98 -9.87
N VAL A 137 -8.62 14.35 -9.10
CA VAL A 137 -9.49 13.29 -9.61
C VAL A 137 -10.61 13.86 -10.46
N ALA A 138 -11.11 13.03 -11.38
CA ALA A 138 -12.27 13.29 -12.21
C ALA A 138 -13.13 12.03 -12.33
N PHE A 139 -14.34 12.18 -12.86
CA PHE A 139 -15.27 11.08 -13.06
C PHE A 139 -15.05 10.44 -14.44
N PHE A 140 -14.75 9.15 -14.47
CA PHE A 140 -14.59 8.37 -15.68
C PHE A 140 -15.82 7.49 -15.89
N ARG A 141 -16.26 7.39 -17.15
CA ARG A 141 -17.33 6.47 -17.56
C ARG A 141 -17.01 5.83 -18.89
N ASN A 142 -17.51 4.61 -19.10
CA ASN A 142 -17.58 4.01 -20.42
C ASN A 142 -18.83 4.56 -21.16
N PRO A 143 -18.68 5.37 -22.24
CA PRO A 143 -19.79 5.98 -22.96
C PRO A 143 -20.67 4.98 -23.72
N GLU A 144 -20.23 3.73 -23.92
CA GLU A 144 -21.08 2.69 -24.51
C GLU A 144 -22.09 2.12 -23.51
N LEU A 145 -21.76 2.14 -22.22
CA LEU A 145 -22.62 1.71 -21.12
C LEU A 145 -23.40 2.89 -20.50
N VAL A 146 -22.74 4.03 -20.35
CA VAL A 146 -23.27 5.24 -19.72
C VAL A 146 -23.05 6.42 -20.68
N PRO A 147 -23.94 6.68 -21.66
CA PRO A 147 -23.71 7.66 -22.72
C PRO A 147 -23.62 9.11 -22.25
N ASP A 148 -24.42 9.47 -21.25
CA ASP A 148 -24.49 10.79 -20.65
C ASP A 148 -23.85 10.77 -19.25
N ALA A 149 -23.10 11.82 -18.90
CA ALA A 149 -22.48 11.89 -17.57
C ALA A 149 -23.57 12.04 -16.49
N PRO A 150 -23.55 11.23 -15.41
CA PRO A 150 -24.50 11.36 -14.30
C PRO A 150 -24.34 12.73 -13.64
N ALA A 151 -25.46 13.39 -13.36
CA ALA A 151 -25.43 14.72 -12.75
C ALA A 151 -25.24 14.63 -11.23
N THR A 152 -25.73 13.55 -10.62
CA THR A 152 -25.73 13.36 -9.16
C THR A 152 -25.27 11.97 -8.74
N TRP A 153 -24.83 11.82 -7.49
CA TRP A 153 -24.52 10.51 -6.90
C TRP A 153 -25.76 9.59 -6.77
N ASP A 154 -26.96 10.16 -6.73
CA ASP A 154 -28.21 9.38 -6.85
C ASP A 154 -28.36 8.80 -8.27
N ASP A 155 -28.02 9.56 -9.32
CA ASP A 155 -27.99 9.06 -10.69
C ASP A 155 -26.94 7.95 -10.84
N VAL A 156 -25.76 8.09 -10.22
CA VAL A 156 -24.72 7.05 -10.24
C VAL A 156 -25.24 5.73 -9.65
N ARG A 157 -25.93 5.78 -8.50
CA ARG A 157 -26.54 4.59 -7.90
C ARG A 157 -27.63 4.00 -8.79
N ALA A 158 -28.52 4.82 -9.33
CA ALA A 158 -29.60 4.34 -10.19
C ALA A 158 -29.10 3.70 -11.49
N ILE A 159 -28.09 4.31 -12.13
CA ILE A 159 -27.41 3.74 -13.31
C ILE A 159 -26.71 2.44 -12.94
N THR A 160 -26.10 2.37 -11.75
CA THR A 160 -25.46 1.14 -11.27
C THR A 160 -26.45 0.00 -11.13
N GLU A 161 -27.58 0.24 -10.46
CA GLU A 161 -28.67 -0.74 -10.35
C GLU A 161 -29.17 -1.19 -11.73
N GLU A 162 -29.43 -0.26 -12.66
CA GLU A 162 -29.90 -0.59 -14.01
C GLU A 162 -28.91 -1.47 -14.79
N LEU A 163 -27.61 -1.15 -14.72
CA LEU A 163 -26.57 -1.90 -15.42
C LEU A 163 -26.41 -3.31 -14.87
N VAL A 164 -26.40 -3.46 -13.54
CA VAL A 164 -26.23 -4.75 -12.85
C VAL A 164 -27.47 -5.63 -13.05
N ASP A 165 -28.67 -5.11 -12.81
CA ASP A 165 -29.93 -5.85 -13.02
C ASP A 165 -30.16 -6.23 -14.50
N GLY A 166 -29.71 -5.35 -15.41
CA GLY A 166 -29.75 -5.59 -16.84
C GLY A 166 -28.69 -6.57 -17.34
N GLY A 167 -27.68 -6.91 -16.52
CA GLY A 167 -26.53 -7.72 -16.90
C GLY A 167 -25.66 -7.06 -17.98
N ALA A 168 -25.67 -5.73 -18.06
CA ALA A 168 -24.87 -4.96 -19.02
C ALA A 168 -23.43 -4.74 -18.53
N ALA A 169 -23.22 -4.79 -17.22
CA ALA A 169 -21.92 -4.78 -16.56
C ALA A 169 -22.04 -5.59 -15.26
N ASP A 170 -20.93 -6.17 -14.79
CA ASP A 170 -20.89 -6.84 -13.48
C ASP A 170 -20.97 -5.81 -12.35
N TYR A 171 -20.45 -4.59 -12.60
CA TYR A 171 -20.49 -3.46 -11.69
C TYR A 171 -20.82 -2.15 -12.41
N GLY A 172 -21.63 -1.29 -11.79
CA GLY A 172 -21.90 0.05 -12.31
C GLY A 172 -20.81 1.03 -11.95
N TYR A 173 -20.77 1.42 -10.68
CA TYR A 173 -19.72 2.26 -10.08
C TYR A 173 -18.91 1.44 -9.07
N ILE A 174 -17.58 1.58 -9.11
CA ILE A 174 -16.67 0.98 -8.14
C ILE A 174 -15.66 2.00 -7.60
N ILE A 175 -15.19 1.76 -6.39
CA ILE A 175 -14.18 2.53 -5.68
C ILE A 175 -13.29 1.56 -4.89
N GLN A 176 -12.05 1.95 -4.64
CA GLN A 176 -11.14 1.19 -3.78
C GLN A 176 -11.63 1.14 -2.33
N THR A 177 -11.43 0.00 -1.67
CA THR A 177 -11.97 -0.27 -0.33
C THR A 177 -11.41 0.66 0.75
N ALA A 178 -10.13 1.04 0.63
CA ALA A 178 -9.41 1.82 1.64
C ALA A 178 -8.74 3.07 1.03
N ASP A 179 -9.50 3.88 0.28
CA ASP A 179 -8.97 5.07 -0.41
C ASP A 179 -9.80 6.33 -0.15
N PHE A 180 -9.40 7.06 0.89
CA PHE A 180 -10.06 8.29 1.30
C PHE A 180 -9.86 9.44 0.31
N TYR A 181 -8.77 9.43 -0.47
CA TYR A 181 -8.49 10.49 -1.44
C TYR A 181 -9.50 10.45 -2.60
N HIS A 182 -9.81 9.27 -3.12
CA HIS A 182 -10.85 9.10 -4.14
C HIS A 182 -12.27 9.23 -3.58
N PHE A 183 -12.47 9.00 -2.29
CA PHE A 183 -13.77 9.18 -1.62
C PHE A 183 -14.07 10.63 -1.23
N HIS A 184 -13.06 11.46 -0.96
CA HIS A 184 -13.25 12.88 -0.59
C HIS A 184 -14.21 13.68 -1.50
N PRO A 185 -14.16 13.60 -2.84
CA PRO A 185 -15.11 14.31 -3.69
C PRO A 185 -16.57 13.84 -3.52
N ILE A 186 -16.80 12.59 -3.08
CA ILE A 186 -18.13 12.11 -2.68
C ILE A 186 -18.50 12.72 -1.31
N LEU A 187 -17.60 12.61 -0.34
CA LEU A 187 -17.77 13.15 1.00
C LEU A 187 -18.15 14.65 0.98
N SER A 188 -17.45 15.45 0.19
CA SER A 188 -17.72 16.89 0.03
C SER A 188 -19.02 17.20 -0.70
N ALA A 189 -19.42 16.38 -1.69
CA ALA A 189 -20.70 16.50 -2.38
C ALA A 189 -21.90 16.34 -1.42
N PHE A 190 -21.73 15.59 -0.33
CA PHE A 190 -22.73 15.42 0.75
C PHE A 190 -22.56 16.45 1.89
N GLY A 191 -21.55 17.30 1.82
CA GLY A 191 -21.30 18.38 2.79
C GLY A 191 -20.29 18.04 3.88
N GLY A 192 -19.60 16.90 3.75
CA GLY A 192 -18.47 16.56 4.61
C GLY A 192 -17.21 17.39 4.29
N TYR A 193 -16.28 17.43 5.24
CA TYR A 193 -14.98 18.09 5.09
C TYR A 193 -13.94 17.40 5.98
N ILE A 194 -12.64 17.62 5.72
CA ILE A 194 -11.56 17.06 6.55
C ILE A 194 -11.30 17.94 7.77
N PHE A 195 -10.91 19.19 7.53
CA PHE A 195 -10.66 20.20 8.55
C PHE A 195 -11.51 21.44 8.29
N GLY A 196 -12.10 21.99 9.34
CA GLY A 196 -12.76 23.28 9.29
C GLY A 196 -11.75 24.39 8.97
N THR A 197 -12.26 25.56 8.61
CA THR A 197 -11.41 26.73 8.36
C THR A 197 -11.69 27.82 9.38
N ALA A 198 -10.64 28.39 9.96
CA ALA A 198 -10.72 29.61 10.75
C ALA A 198 -10.93 30.85 9.85
N GLY A 199 -11.19 32.00 10.48
CA GLY A 199 -11.31 33.27 9.76
C GLY A 199 -10.05 33.59 8.94
N GLY A 200 -10.20 33.70 7.61
CA GLY A 200 -9.10 33.94 6.68
C GLY A 200 -8.71 32.74 5.81
N GLY A 201 -9.38 31.57 5.98
CA GLY A 201 -9.21 30.40 5.11
C GLY A 201 -8.10 29.43 5.54
N ALA A 202 -7.45 29.67 6.68
CA ALA A 202 -6.51 28.72 7.27
C ALA A 202 -7.28 27.54 7.88
N TYR A 203 -6.77 26.32 7.70
CA TYR A 203 -7.34 25.12 8.34
C TYR A 203 -7.20 25.19 9.86
N ASP A 204 -8.25 24.75 10.56
CA ASP A 204 -8.28 24.54 12.00
C ASP A 204 -8.16 23.04 12.27
N PRO A 205 -6.99 22.54 12.71
CA PRO A 205 -6.80 21.11 12.97
C PRO A 205 -7.67 20.57 14.12
N THR A 206 -8.28 21.45 14.92
CA THR A 206 -9.17 21.04 16.03
C THR A 206 -10.61 20.82 15.58
N ASP A 207 -10.99 21.29 14.39
CA ASP A 207 -12.29 21.08 13.76
C ASP A 207 -12.19 19.96 12.72
N VAL A 208 -12.08 18.72 13.20
CA VAL A 208 -12.09 17.51 12.36
C VAL A 208 -13.52 17.21 11.92
N GLY A 209 -13.76 17.20 10.61
CA GLY A 209 -15.10 17.04 10.00
C GLY A 209 -15.40 15.66 9.40
N VAL A 210 -14.53 14.67 9.62
CA VAL A 210 -14.68 13.30 9.11
C VAL A 210 -15.95 12.61 9.65
N ASP A 211 -16.47 13.04 10.81
CA ASP A 211 -17.74 12.59 11.40
C ASP A 211 -18.88 13.64 11.28
N SER A 212 -18.71 14.66 10.43
CA SER A 212 -19.77 15.64 10.20
C SER A 212 -21.02 14.99 9.58
N GLU A 213 -22.18 15.65 9.72
CA GLU A 213 -23.46 15.14 9.17
C GLU A 213 -23.35 14.79 7.68
N GLY A 214 -22.63 15.61 6.89
CA GLY A 214 -22.39 15.34 5.48
C GLY A 214 -21.41 14.21 5.21
N ALA A 215 -20.37 14.04 6.05
CA ALA A 215 -19.44 12.92 5.92
C ALA A 215 -20.10 11.58 6.25
N VAL A 216 -20.89 11.53 7.32
CA VAL A 216 -21.70 10.36 7.69
C VAL A 216 -22.70 10.04 6.59
N ALA A 217 -23.39 11.03 6.01
CA ALA A 217 -24.33 10.80 4.91
C ALA A 217 -23.66 10.23 3.65
N ALA A 218 -22.43 10.64 3.32
CA ALA A 218 -21.66 10.03 2.25
C ALA A 218 -21.24 8.58 2.58
N ALA A 219 -20.84 8.32 3.82
CA ALA A 219 -20.49 6.99 4.29
C ALA A 219 -21.70 6.04 4.27
N GLU A 220 -22.90 6.52 4.63
CA GLU A 220 -24.16 5.77 4.52
C GLU A 220 -24.55 5.52 3.05
N TRP A 221 -24.25 6.45 2.14
CA TRP A 221 -24.41 6.19 0.70
C TRP A 221 -23.48 5.07 0.23
N LEU A 222 -22.22 5.06 0.68
CA LEU A 222 -21.23 4.03 0.38
C LEU A 222 -21.63 2.66 0.96
N GLU A 223 -22.06 2.64 2.22
CA GLU A 223 -22.62 1.46 2.90
C GLU A 223 -23.80 0.89 2.10
N GLY A 224 -24.73 1.76 1.65
CA GLY A 224 -25.86 1.34 0.84
C GLY A 224 -25.46 0.67 -0.46
N MET A 225 -24.42 1.19 -1.14
CA MET A 225 -23.87 0.56 -2.35
C MET A 225 -23.24 -0.82 -2.06
N ALA A 226 -22.54 -0.97 -0.94
CA ALA A 226 -21.94 -2.24 -0.52
C ALA A 226 -23.01 -3.28 -0.11
N VAL A 227 -23.99 -2.88 0.70
CA VAL A 227 -25.11 -3.74 1.16
C VAL A 227 -25.95 -4.25 -0.01
N ASP A 228 -26.18 -3.43 -1.02
CA ASP A 228 -26.91 -3.82 -2.24
C ASP A 228 -26.05 -4.71 -3.17
N GLY A 229 -24.79 -4.95 -2.84
CA GLY A 229 -23.87 -5.80 -3.60
C GLY A 229 -23.26 -5.12 -4.83
N PHE A 230 -23.35 -3.79 -4.94
CA PHE A 230 -22.80 -3.04 -6.06
C PHE A 230 -21.29 -2.79 -5.94
N ILE A 231 -20.74 -2.87 -4.72
CA ILE A 231 -19.31 -2.73 -4.44
C ILE A 231 -18.81 -4.02 -3.78
N PRO A 232 -17.84 -4.73 -4.40
CA PRO A 232 -17.15 -5.85 -3.77
C PRO A 232 -16.43 -5.46 -2.45
N PRO A 233 -16.29 -6.39 -1.49
CA PRO A 233 -15.74 -6.09 -0.16
C PRO A 233 -14.25 -5.73 -0.16
N ALA A 234 -13.52 -6.11 -1.22
CA ALA A 234 -12.10 -5.85 -1.37
C ALA A 234 -11.78 -5.48 -2.83
N ILE A 235 -11.48 -4.20 -3.05
CA ILE A 235 -11.00 -3.65 -4.32
C ILE A 235 -9.79 -2.78 -4.02
N ASP A 236 -8.65 -3.12 -4.60
CA ASP A 236 -7.48 -2.25 -4.65
C ASP A 236 -7.45 -1.44 -5.97
N TYR A 237 -6.43 -0.59 -6.10
CA TYR A 237 -6.22 0.22 -7.28
C TYR A 237 -6.19 -0.61 -8.58
N ASP A 238 -5.46 -1.73 -8.59
CA ASP A 238 -5.23 -2.52 -9.80
C ASP A 238 -6.47 -3.31 -10.22
N VAL A 239 -7.23 -3.83 -9.27
CA VAL A 239 -8.51 -4.48 -9.50
C VAL A 239 -9.53 -3.47 -10.03
N MET A 240 -9.65 -2.30 -9.40
CA MET A 240 -10.56 -1.24 -9.86
C MET A 240 -10.30 -0.88 -11.32
N HIS A 241 -9.03 -0.65 -11.66
CA HIS A 241 -8.62 -0.32 -13.02
C HIS A 241 -8.87 -1.49 -13.99
N THR A 242 -8.55 -2.72 -13.60
CA THR A 242 -8.78 -3.90 -14.44
C THR A 242 -10.26 -4.08 -14.78
N LEU A 243 -11.16 -3.90 -13.81
CA LEU A 243 -12.60 -4.01 -14.03
C LEU A 243 -13.10 -2.93 -15.00
N PHE A 244 -12.67 -1.67 -14.83
CA PHE A 244 -13.04 -0.60 -15.75
C PHE A 244 -12.48 -0.82 -17.16
N GLU A 245 -11.21 -1.23 -17.26
CA GLU A 245 -10.51 -1.46 -18.54
C GLU A 245 -11.08 -2.60 -19.38
N ARG A 246 -11.68 -3.59 -18.72
CA ARG A 246 -12.41 -4.68 -19.38
C ARG A 246 -13.85 -4.34 -19.73
N GLY A 247 -14.37 -3.23 -19.19
CA GLY A 247 -15.77 -2.85 -19.28
C GLY A 247 -16.68 -3.63 -18.31
N ASP A 248 -16.09 -4.37 -17.36
CA ASP A 248 -16.83 -5.06 -16.30
C ASP A 248 -17.38 -4.07 -15.26
N ALA A 249 -16.69 -2.92 -15.10
CA ALA A 249 -17.19 -1.75 -14.39
C ALA A 249 -17.42 -0.56 -15.33
N ALA A 250 -18.55 0.13 -15.18
CA ALA A 250 -18.93 1.21 -16.10
C ALA A 250 -18.40 2.60 -15.72
N MET A 251 -18.17 2.84 -14.43
CA MET A 251 -17.84 4.16 -13.87
C MET A 251 -16.83 4.05 -12.73
N ILE A 252 -15.84 4.95 -12.70
CA ILE A 252 -14.85 5.08 -11.61
C ILE A 252 -14.52 6.56 -11.37
N VAL A 253 -13.96 6.87 -10.20
CA VAL A 253 -13.25 8.14 -9.96
C VAL A 253 -11.76 7.83 -9.94
N THR A 254 -10.96 8.58 -10.70
CA THR A 254 -9.49 8.45 -10.70
C THR A 254 -8.83 9.72 -11.25
N GLY A 255 -7.50 9.79 -11.20
CA GLY A 255 -6.71 10.93 -11.63
C GLY A 255 -6.01 10.76 -12.99
N PRO A 256 -5.29 11.80 -13.44
CA PRO A 256 -4.59 11.79 -14.73
C PRO A 256 -3.50 10.71 -14.83
N TRP A 257 -2.94 10.26 -13.70
CA TRP A 257 -1.98 9.15 -13.65
C TRP A 257 -2.52 7.83 -14.22
N ALA A 258 -3.85 7.66 -14.28
CA ALA A 258 -4.47 6.50 -14.90
C ALA A 258 -4.55 6.57 -16.43
N LEU A 259 -4.38 7.75 -17.05
CA LEU A 259 -4.57 7.94 -18.49
C LEU A 259 -3.69 7.02 -19.34
N PRO A 260 -2.37 6.81 -19.06
CA PRO A 260 -1.57 5.90 -19.86
C PRO A 260 -2.15 4.48 -19.89
N ARG A 261 -2.63 4.00 -18.75
CA ARG A 261 -3.19 2.64 -18.60
C ARG A 261 -4.54 2.53 -19.32
N ILE A 262 -5.46 3.47 -19.09
CA ILE A 262 -6.80 3.50 -19.70
C ILE A 262 -6.70 3.68 -21.23
N ARG A 263 -5.81 4.53 -21.72
CA ARG A 263 -5.58 4.70 -23.18
C ARG A 263 -5.03 3.42 -23.81
N THR A 264 -4.14 2.72 -23.10
CA THR A 264 -3.52 1.48 -23.58
C THR A 264 -4.50 0.31 -23.63
N SER A 265 -5.44 0.22 -22.67
CA SER A 265 -6.46 -0.84 -22.68
C SER A 265 -7.41 -0.74 -23.88
N GLY A 266 -7.60 0.48 -24.39
CA GLY A 266 -8.50 0.74 -25.52
C GLY A 266 -9.98 0.72 -25.13
N VAL A 267 -10.31 0.67 -23.84
CA VAL A 267 -11.69 0.83 -23.36
C VAL A 267 -12.24 2.18 -23.83
N PRO A 268 -13.49 2.24 -24.33
CA PRO A 268 -14.14 3.53 -24.53
C PRO A 268 -14.26 4.25 -23.18
N TYR A 269 -13.81 5.49 -23.10
CA TYR A 269 -13.97 6.31 -21.89
C TYR A 269 -14.34 7.75 -22.22
N ALA A 270 -14.95 8.41 -21.26
CA ALA A 270 -15.16 9.86 -21.23
C ALA A 270 -14.90 10.35 -19.80
N ILE A 271 -14.35 11.56 -19.70
CA ILE A 271 -14.02 12.22 -18.44
C ILE A 271 -14.95 13.40 -18.22
N SER A 272 -15.47 13.56 -17.01
CA SER A 272 -16.30 14.69 -16.60
C SER A 272 -16.00 15.14 -15.18
N SER A 273 -16.58 16.28 -14.78
CA SER A 273 -16.60 16.70 -13.39
C SER A 273 -17.24 15.65 -12.49
N ILE A 274 -16.89 15.67 -11.21
CA ILE A 274 -17.48 14.82 -10.18
C ILE A 274 -19.01 15.09 -10.10
N PRO A 275 -19.85 14.05 -10.00
CA PRO A 275 -21.29 14.20 -9.75
C PRO A 275 -21.57 15.05 -8.50
N ALA A 276 -22.66 15.80 -8.54
CA ALA A 276 -23.11 16.56 -7.39
C ALA A 276 -23.79 15.66 -6.35
N GLY A 277 -23.77 16.10 -5.09
CA GLY A 277 -24.55 15.51 -4.02
C GLY A 277 -25.55 16.52 -3.46
N PRO A 278 -26.22 16.19 -2.35
CA PRO A 278 -27.24 17.03 -1.75
C PRO A 278 -26.72 18.40 -1.27
N ALA A 279 -25.41 18.53 -0.98
CA ALA A 279 -24.81 19.77 -0.50
C ALA A 279 -24.19 20.63 -1.63
N GLY A 280 -24.03 20.09 -2.83
CA GLY A 280 -23.44 20.82 -3.96
C GLY A 280 -22.53 19.95 -4.84
N PRO A 281 -21.65 20.56 -5.65
CA PRO A 281 -20.70 19.81 -6.46
C PRO A 281 -19.73 19.03 -5.58
N GLY A 282 -19.29 17.86 -6.05
CA GLY A 282 -18.17 17.16 -5.42
C GLY A 282 -16.87 17.92 -5.62
N VAL A 283 -16.13 18.12 -4.54
CA VAL A 283 -14.91 18.93 -4.50
C VAL A 283 -13.70 18.00 -4.48
N PRO A 284 -12.99 17.83 -5.60
CA PRO A 284 -11.75 17.07 -5.61
C PRO A 284 -10.64 17.85 -4.89
N LEU A 285 -9.74 17.11 -4.25
CA LEU A 285 -8.50 17.67 -3.72
C LEU A 285 -7.53 17.92 -4.88
N ILE A 286 -7.00 19.13 -4.93
CA ILE A 286 -5.97 19.53 -5.89
C ILE A 286 -4.61 19.22 -5.27
N GLY A 287 -3.90 18.30 -5.91
CA GLY A 287 -2.53 17.93 -5.62
C GLY A 287 -1.54 18.61 -6.55
N GLY A 288 -0.27 18.58 -6.17
CA GLY A 288 0.85 19.06 -6.96
C GLY A 288 2.04 18.13 -6.81
N GLN A 289 2.70 17.87 -7.93
CA GLN A 289 3.94 17.10 -7.98
C GLN A 289 5.09 18.01 -8.40
N GLY A 290 6.23 17.85 -7.76
CA GLY A 290 7.35 18.77 -7.91
C GLY A 290 8.66 18.21 -7.38
N PHE A 291 9.66 19.07 -7.40
CA PHE A 291 10.98 18.80 -6.87
C PHE A 291 11.19 19.62 -5.60
N MET A 292 11.63 18.99 -4.52
CA MET A 292 12.02 19.67 -3.29
C MET A 292 13.51 19.48 -3.03
N LEU A 293 14.14 20.49 -2.47
CA LEU A 293 15.56 20.49 -2.13
C LEU A 293 15.74 19.99 -0.69
N SER A 294 16.56 18.95 -0.51
CA SER A 294 16.88 18.44 0.82
C SER A 294 17.69 19.48 1.61
N ALA A 295 17.29 19.74 2.85
CA ALA A 295 18.06 20.57 3.76
C ALA A 295 19.40 19.92 4.15
N TYR A 296 19.54 18.59 3.96
CA TYR A 296 20.75 17.82 4.24
C TYR A 296 21.75 17.81 3.07
N SER A 297 21.39 18.38 1.90
CA SER A 297 22.28 18.50 0.75
C SER A 297 23.53 19.31 1.09
N GLU A 298 24.70 18.77 0.77
CA GLU A 298 25.97 19.51 0.80
C GLU A 298 26.18 20.36 -0.47
N ASN A 299 25.37 20.12 -1.51
CA ASN A 299 25.52 20.66 -2.86
C ASN A 299 24.29 21.49 -3.30
N GLN A 300 23.68 22.24 -2.38
CA GLN A 300 22.43 23.00 -2.63
C GLN A 300 22.47 23.89 -3.89
N LEU A 301 23.55 24.64 -4.12
CA LEU A 301 23.67 25.49 -5.32
C LEU A 301 23.70 24.68 -6.62
N LEU A 302 24.30 23.48 -6.61
CA LEU A 302 24.35 22.61 -7.77
C LEU A 302 22.97 22.02 -8.05
N ALA A 303 22.26 21.61 -6.99
CA ALA A 303 20.90 21.11 -7.06
C ALA A 303 19.91 22.18 -7.56
N GLU A 304 20.00 23.42 -7.05
CA GLU A 304 19.22 24.56 -7.56
C GLU A 304 19.54 24.84 -9.03
N SER A 305 20.81 24.82 -9.43
CA SER A 305 21.21 25.01 -10.83
C SER A 305 20.65 23.91 -11.73
N PHE A 306 20.66 22.65 -11.29
CA PHE A 306 20.01 21.55 -12.02
C PHE A 306 18.51 21.81 -12.21
N LEU A 307 17.82 22.24 -11.16
CA LEU A 307 16.38 22.55 -11.26
C LEU A 307 16.12 23.74 -12.20
N LEU A 308 16.83 24.86 -12.03
CA LEU A 308 16.55 26.09 -12.76
C LEU A 308 17.01 26.05 -14.22
N ASP A 309 18.18 25.48 -14.48
CA ASP A 309 18.80 25.57 -15.81
C ASP A 309 18.44 24.36 -16.69
N TYR A 310 18.03 23.23 -16.12
CA TYR A 310 17.75 21.99 -16.86
C TYR A 310 16.31 21.53 -16.71
N VAL A 311 15.77 21.51 -15.48
CA VAL A 311 14.39 21.04 -15.26
C VAL A 311 13.36 22.10 -15.65
N ALA A 312 13.56 23.38 -15.31
CA ALA A 312 12.67 24.49 -15.68
C ALA A 312 12.82 24.92 -17.15
N THR A 313 12.90 23.94 -18.04
CA THR A 313 12.95 24.11 -19.49
C THR A 313 11.74 23.44 -20.13
N ASP A 314 11.34 23.93 -21.30
CA ASP A 314 10.20 23.37 -22.03
C ASP A 314 10.44 21.92 -22.44
N GLU A 315 11.67 21.57 -22.84
CA GLU A 315 12.04 20.21 -23.24
C GLU A 315 11.99 19.23 -22.06
N ALA A 316 12.51 19.62 -20.90
CA ALA A 316 12.45 18.80 -19.69
C ALA A 316 11.01 18.63 -19.18
N MET A 317 10.24 19.71 -19.11
CA MET A 317 8.84 19.67 -18.65
C MET A 317 7.94 18.89 -19.62
N GLN A 318 8.22 18.95 -20.94
CA GLN A 318 7.56 18.10 -21.92
C GLN A 318 7.93 16.63 -21.72
N ALA A 319 9.19 16.30 -21.45
CA ALA A 319 9.62 14.92 -21.20
C ALA A 319 8.99 14.33 -19.94
N LEU A 320 8.85 15.14 -18.87
CA LEU A 320 8.13 14.75 -17.66
C LEU A 320 6.65 14.50 -17.95
N TYR A 321 6.01 15.37 -18.73
CA TYR A 321 4.62 15.19 -19.17
C TYR A 321 4.43 13.93 -20.05
N ASP A 322 5.34 13.67 -20.99
CA ASP A 322 5.24 12.52 -21.89
C ASP A 322 5.38 11.19 -21.13
N ALA A 323 6.22 11.16 -20.09
CA ALA A 323 6.36 10.02 -19.21
C ALA A 323 5.11 9.83 -18.32
N ASP A 324 4.46 10.93 -17.97
CA ASP A 324 3.47 10.97 -16.90
C ASP A 324 2.44 12.09 -17.14
N PRO A 325 1.43 11.85 -17.99
CA PRO A 325 0.59 12.91 -18.56
C PRO A 325 -0.40 13.49 -17.54
N ARG A 326 0.10 14.42 -16.73
CA ARG A 326 -0.64 15.28 -15.81
C ARG A 326 -0.73 16.71 -16.36
N PRO A 327 -1.71 17.53 -15.96
CA PRO A 327 -1.72 18.97 -16.24
C PRO A 327 -0.36 19.63 -15.84
N PRO A 328 0.44 20.13 -16.81
CA PRO A 328 1.75 20.68 -16.48
C PRO A 328 1.65 21.95 -15.66
N ALA A 329 2.54 22.10 -14.68
CA ALA A 329 2.70 23.34 -13.92
C ALA A 329 3.42 24.43 -14.72
N PHE A 330 4.26 24.04 -15.69
CA PHE A 330 5.05 24.94 -16.52
C PHE A 330 4.22 25.46 -17.71
N ILE A 331 3.98 26.77 -17.75
CA ILE A 331 3.09 27.45 -18.69
C ILE A 331 3.49 27.20 -20.16
N PRO A 332 4.77 27.31 -20.57
CA PRO A 332 5.15 27.06 -21.97
C PRO A 332 4.80 25.66 -22.47
N THR A 333 4.91 24.65 -21.61
CA THR A 333 4.53 23.28 -21.93
C THR A 333 3.00 23.17 -21.97
N LEU A 334 2.32 23.66 -20.94
CA LEU A 334 0.85 23.66 -20.84
C LEU A 334 0.17 24.29 -22.07
N GLU A 335 0.65 25.44 -22.55
CA GLU A 335 0.06 26.17 -23.69
C GLU A 335 0.20 25.44 -25.04
N LYS A 336 1.09 24.46 -25.15
CA LYS A 336 1.29 23.65 -26.36
C LYS A 336 0.41 22.42 -26.40
N LEU A 337 -0.09 21.97 -25.25
CA LEU A 337 -0.90 20.78 -25.15
C LEU A 337 -2.31 21.06 -25.67
N ASN A 338 -2.82 20.12 -26.48
CA ASN A 338 -4.20 20.10 -26.94
C ASN A 338 -4.79 18.71 -26.69
N ASP A 339 -4.73 18.31 -25.42
CA ASP A 339 -5.23 17.03 -24.92
C ASP A 339 -6.63 17.21 -24.31
N PRO A 340 -7.68 16.64 -24.91
CA PRO A 340 -9.04 16.78 -24.40
C PRO A 340 -9.23 16.20 -23.00
N ASP A 341 -8.44 15.20 -22.61
CA ASP A 341 -8.53 14.59 -21.27
C ASP A 341 -8.00 15.55 -20.21
N LEU A 342 -6.91 16.25 -20.49
CA LEU A 342 -6.39 17.28 -19.59
C LEU A 342 -7.35 18.46 -19.45
N ALA A 343 -8.01 18.87 -20.54
CA ALA A 343 -9.05 19.89 -20.49
C ALA A 343 -10.23 19.44 -19.62
N ALA A 344 -10.57 18.15 -19.64
CA ALA A 344 -11.60 17.59 -18.76
C ALA A 344 -11.16 17.55 -17.30
N PHE A 345 -9.90 17.20 -17.01
CA PHE A 345 -9.34 17.29 -15.65
C PHE A 345 -9.33 18.73 -15.13
N GLN A 346 -8.94 19.69 -15.96
CA GLN A 346 -8.99 21.10 -15.61
C GLN A 346 -10.43 21.54 -15.26
N ALA A 347 -11.41 21.14 -16.06
CA ALA A 347 -12.82 21.41 -15.79
C ALA A 347 -13.32 20.73 -14.50
N ALA A 348 -12.88 19.50 -14.21
CA ALA A 348 -13.19 18.81 -12.97
C ALA A 348 -12.55 19.49 -11.74
N GLY A 349 -11.38 20.09 -11.90
CA GLY A 349 -10.64 20.80 -10.87
C GLY A 349 -11.08 22.24 -10.62
N GLU A 350 -11.96 22.83 -11.44
CA GLU A 350 -12.39 24.25 -11.28
C GLU A 350 -13.02 24.57 -9.91
N VAL A 351 -13.69 23.58 -9.31
CA VAL A 351 -14.29 23.67 -7.98
C VAL A 351 -13.42 23.03 -6.89
N GLY A 352 -12.26 22.48 -7.27
CA GLY A 352 -11.36 21.80 -6.36
C GLY A 352 -10.72 22.76 -5.35
N ILE A 353 -10.29 22.19 -4.24
CA ILE A 353 -9.54 22.90 -3.20
C ILE A 353 -8.16 22.28 -3.06
N PRO A 354 -7.11 23.06 -2.77
CA PRO A 354 -5.80 22.50 -2.41
C PRO A 354 -5.94 21.46 -1.30
N GLN A 355 -5.22 20.34 -1.43
CA GLN A 355 -5.13 19.39 -0.33
C GLN A 355 -4.56 20.08 0.92
N PRO A 356 -5.13 19.84 2.12
CA PRO A 356 -4.54 20.38 3.34
C PRO A 356 -3.08 19.93 3.48
N SER A 357 -2.18 20.91 3.56
CA SER A 357 -0.74 20.68 3.77
C SER A 357 -0.31 20.93 5.21
N ILE A 358 -1.26 20.94 6.16
CA ILE A 358 -0.95 21.06 7.59
C ILE A 358 -0.41 19.72 8.10
N PRO A 359 0.53 19.72 9.08
CA PRO A 359 1.15 18.48 9.60
C PRO A 359 0.14 17.43 10.06
N GLU A 360 -0.97 17.88 10.64
CA GLU A 360 -2.07 17.05 11.16
C GLU A 360 -2.77 16.22 10.09
N MET A 361 -2.59 16.54 8.80
CA MET A 361 -3.14 15.73 7.70
C MET A 361 -2.57 14.30 7.70
N SER A 362 -1.35 14.10 8.21
CA SER A 362 -0.76 12.76 8.39
C SER A 362 -1.60 11.83 9.27
N SER A 363 -2.30 12.38 10.27
CA SER A 363 -3.19 11.63 11.17
C SER A 363 -4.52 11.21 10.54
N VAL A 364 -4.89 11.78 9.38
CA VAL A 364 -6.24 11.62 8.78
C VAL A 364 -6.35 10.34 7.96
N TRP A 365 -5.35 10.08 7.10
CA TRP A 365 -5.45 9.07 6.05
C TRP A 365 -5.77 7.68 6.59
N GLY A 366 -4.92 7.15 7.49
CA GLY A 366 -5.09 5.79 8.03
C GLY A 366 -6.42 5.58 8.74
N SER A 367 -6.82 6.53 9.59
CA SER A 367 -8.11 6.47 10.32
C SER A 367 -9.30 6.47 9.36
N ALA A 368 -9.31 7.37 8.38
CA ALA A 368 -10.43 7.49 7.42
C ALA A 368 -10.48 6.31 6.43
N GLN A 369 -9.32 5.80 5.99
CA GLN A 369 -9.23 4.61 5.14
C GLN A 369 -9.73 3.36 5.89
N THR A 370 -9.38 3.22 7.17
CA THR A 370 -9.89 2.15 8.03
C THR A 370 -11.42 2.21 8.14
N ALA A 371 -11.98 3.40 8.39
CA ALA A 371 -13.42 3.56 8.44
C ALA A 371 -14.10 3.16 7.13
N MET A 372 -13.58 3.59 5.99
CA MET A 372 -14.10 3.17 4.67
C MET A 372 -14.07 1.66 4.50
N GLN A 373 -12.97 1.02 4.88
CA GLN A 373 -12.82 -0.43 4.77
C GLN A 373 -13.87 -1.16 5.60
N LEU A 374 -14.03 -0.79 6.87
CA LEU A 374 -15.01 -1.42 7.78
C LEU A 374 -16.44 -1.26 7.26
N VAL A 375 -16.76 -0.11 6.65
CA VAL A 375 -18.07 0.15 6.05
C VAL A 375 -18.31 -0.71 4.81
N ILE A 376 -17.35 -0.77 3.89
CA ILE A 376 -17.48 -1.55 2.65
C ILE A 376 -17.53 -3.06 2.94
N GLN A 377 -16.78 -3.53 3.95
CA GLN A 377 -16.76 -4.93 4.38
C GLN A 377 -18.00 -5.32 5.21
N GLY A 378 -18.76 -4.34 5.70
CA GLY A 378 -19.94 -4.55 6.54
C GLY A 378 -19.59 -4.93 7.99
N ASP A 379 -18.35 -4.68 8.40
CA ASP A 379 -17.86 -4.97 9.76
C ASP A 379 -18.34 -3.92 10.78
N GLN A 380 -18.60 -2.69 10.32
CA GLN A 380 -19.10 -1.62 11.16
C GLN A 380 -20.06 -0.68 10.41
N PRO A 381 -21.16 -0.22 11.05
CA PRO A 381 -22.04 0.76 10.45
C PRO A 381 -21.33 2.07 10.10
N ALA A 382 -21.74 2.71 9.00
CA ALA A 382 -21.15 3.96 8.50
C ALA A 382 -20.98 5.06 9.55
N ALA A 383 -22.03 5.33 10.33
CA ALA A 383 -22.02 6.37 11.35
C ALA A 383 -21.01 6.08 12.47
N ASP A 384 -20.89 4.81 12.88
CA ASP A 384 -20.00 4.42 13.96
C ASP A 384 -18.54 4.43 13.48
N ALA A 385 -18.26 3.88 12.30
CA ALA A 385 -16.91 3.80 11.74
C ALA A 385 -16.27 5.18 11.52
N PHE A 386 -17.03 6.14 10.98
CA PHE A 386 -16.54 7.50 10.76
C PHE A 386 -16.47 8.34 12.05
N ALA A 387 -17.33 8.06 13.05
CA ALA A 387 -17.20 8.65 14.38
C ALA A 387 -15.91 8.19 15.08
N ASP A 388 -15.63 6.89 15.03
CA ASP A 388 -14.40 6.31 15.60
C ASP A 388 -13.16 6.86 14.90
N ALA A 389 -13.18 6.96 13.56
CA ALA A 389 -12.09 7.59 12.82
C ALA A 389 -11.88 9.05 13.23
N ALA A 390 -12.94 9.85 13.38
CA ALA A 390 -12.80 11.23 13.81
C ALA A 390 -12.26 11.36 15.25
N GLU A 391 -12.63 10.45 16.17
CA GLU A 391 -12.05 10.39 17.52
C GLU A 391 -10.56 10.02 17.49
N GLN A 392 -10.17 9.04 16.67
CA GLN A 392 -8.78 8.64 16.45
C GLN A 392 -7.94 9.79 15.90
N ILE A 393 -8.44 10.47 14.87
CA ILE A 393 -7.78 11.65 14.27
C ILE A 393 -7.57 12.74 15.33
N ARG A 394 -8.61 13.09 16.09
CA ARG A 394 -8.51 14.10 17.16
C ARG A 394 -7.49 13.70 18.23
N THR A 395 -7.41 12.42 18.55
CA THR A 395 -6.45 11.87 19.52
C THR A 395 -5.01 11.98 19.00
N LEU A 396 -4.74 11.56 17.76
CA LEU A 396 -3.42 11.69 17.14
C LEU A 396 -2.97 13.14 17.05
N ILE A 397 -3.86 14.04 16.63
CA ILE A 397 -3.57 15.48 16.56
C ILE A 397 -3.22 16.06 17.93
N ALA A 398 -3.87 15.57 18.99
CA ALA A 398 -3.57 15.99 20.36
C ALA A 398 -2.25 15.39 20.91
N GLY A 399 -1.54 14.56 20.13
CA GLY A 399 -0.35 13.82 20.57
C GLY A 399 -0.68 12.68 21.53
N GLY A 400 -1.93 12.21 21.53
CA GLY A 400 -2.34 11.00 22.24
C GLY A 400 -2.02 9.75 21.41
N GLU A 401 -1.75 8.65 22.10
CA GLU A 401 -1.68 7.33 21.48
C GLU A 401 -3.12 6.84 21.25
N ILE A 402 -3.42 6.35 20.05
CA ILE A 402 -4.69 5.68 19.78
C ILE A 402 -4.69 4.34 20.53
N GLU A 403 -5.75 4.03 21.30
CA GLU A 403 -6.05 2.63 21.65
C GLU A 403 -6.32 1.91 20.33
N THR A 404 -5.35 1.13 19.84
CA THR A 404 -5.44 0.43 18.56
C THR A 404 -6.76 -0.32 18.45
N VAL A 405 -7.54 0.01 17.43
CA VAL A 405 -8.73 -0.77 17.08
C VAL A 405 -8.29 -2.20 16.81
N ARG A 406 -8.76 -3.14 17.62
CA ARG A 406 -8.65 -4.56 17.31
C ARG A 406 -9.46 -4.81 16.03
N MET A 407 -8.79 -4.98 14.90
CA MET A 407 -9.44 -5.42 13.65
C MET A 407 -9.80 -6.92 13.67
N THR A 408 -9.62 -7.58 14.81
CA THR A 408 -9.81 -9.03 14.94
C THR A 408 -11.27 -9.34 15.31
N PRO A 409 -12.02 -10.09 14.48
CA PRO A 409 -13.36 -10.54 14.82
C PRO A 409 -13.37 -11.37 16.11
N ALA A 410 -14.54 -11.49 16.76
CA ALA A 410 -14.70 -12.45 17.86
C ALA A 410 -14.44 -13.88 17.34
N GLY A 411 -13.41 -14.54 17.90
CA GLY A 411 -13.00 -15.88 17.47
C GLY A 411 -14.01 -16.98 17.78
N ASP A 412 -13.90 -18.10 17.06
CA ASP A 412 -14.63 -19.32 17.34
C ASP A 412 -14.23 -19.92 18.70
N PRO A 413 -15.09 -20.72 19.36
CA PRO A 413 -14.68 -21.47 20.54
C PRO A 413 -13.54 -22.45 20.21
N PRO A 414 -12.39 -22.38 20.91
CA PRO A 414 -11.27 -23.28 20.66
C PRO A 414 -11.57 -24.72 21.10
N PRO A 415 -10.80 -25.72 20.61
CA PRO A 415 -10.91 -27.10 21.05
C PRO A 415 -10.63 -27.22 22.56
N ALA A 416 -11.39 -28.09 23.24
CA ALA A 416 -11.26 -28.28 24.68
C ALA A 416 -9.92 -28.91 25.12
N ASP A 417 -9.21 -29.53 24.18
CA ASP A 417 -7.91 -30.19 24.36
C ASP A 417 -6.72 -29.32 23.93
N GLY A 418 -6.95 -28.08 23.48
CA GLY A 418 -5.93 -27.09 23.13
C GLY A 418 -5.87 -25.91 24.10
N PRO A 419 -5.02 -24.89 23.80
CA PRO A 419 -5.03 -23.64 24.53
C PRO A 419 -6.41 -22.98 24.44
N GLN A 420 -6.81 -22.33 25.52
CA GLN A 420 -8.07 -21.60 25.61
C GLN A 420 -7.89 -20.12 25.27
N SER A 421 -6.64 -19.63 25.27
CA SER A 421 -6.28 -18.34 24.69
C SER A 421 -4.85 -18.36 24.16
N VAL A 422 -4.59 -17.51 23.16
CA VAL A 422 -3.28 -17.33 22.56
C VAL A 422 -3.04 -15.84 22.41
N SER A 423 -1.91 -15.35 22.90
CA SER A 423 -1.51 -13.96 22.75
C SER A 423 -0.16 -13.82 22.09
N ILE A 424 0.11 -12.62 21.58
CA ILE A 424 1.40 -12.21 20.99
C ILE A 424 2.18 -11.22 21.89
N PRO A 425 2.54 -11.58 23.14
CA PRO A 425 3.26 -10.66 24.01
C PRO A 425 4.65 -10.30 23.48
N GLY A 426 5.02 -9.03 23.64
CA GLY A 426 6.22 -8.45 23.07
C GLY A 426 6.35 -6.96 23.37
N THR A 427 7.27 -6.29 22.68
CA THR A 427 7.28 -4.82 22.60
C THR A 427 6.15 -4.28 21.73
N VAL A 428 5.48 -5.16 20.98
CA VAL A 428 4.21 -4.85 20.29
C VAL A 428 3.08 -4.54 21.27
N ASN A 429 3.13 -5.05 22.52
CA ASN A 429 2.04 -4.92 23.48
C ASN A 429 1.66 -3.45 23.74
N SER A 430 2.63 -2.57 24.03
CA SER A 430 2.31 -1.16 24.26
C SER A 430 1.74 -0.50 23.00
N ALA A 431 2.25 -0.88 21.83
CA ALA A 431 1.75 -0.37 20.55
C ALA A 431 0.32 -0.82 20.24
N ILE A 432 -0.10 -1.99 20.73
CA ILE A 432 -1.47 -2.52 20.58
C ILE A 432 -2.38 -2.20 21.77
N GLY A 433 -2.03 -1.21 22.60
CA GLY A 433 -2.90 -0.70 23.67
C GLY A 433 -2.80 -1.41 25.02
N CYS A 434 -1.88 -2.36 25.20
CA CYS A 434 -1.66 -2.99 26.50
C CYS A 434 -1.02 -2.02 27.52
N GLY A 435 -1.29 -2.22 28.81
CA GLY A 435 -0.72 -1.42 29.90
C GLY A 435 0.82 -1.51 30.07
N GLY A 436 1.49 -2.34 29.27
CA GLY A 436 2.95 -2.45 29.19
C GLY A 436 3.41 -3.64 28.35
N ASP A 437 4.72 -3.65 28.05
CA ASP A 437 5.33 -4.70 27.23
C ASP A 437 5.43 -6.06 27.92
N TRP A 438 5.45 -7.11 27.09
CA TRP A 438 5.64 -8.50 27.51
C TRP A 438 4.57 -9.02 28.48
N ASP A 439 3.34 -8.53 28.35
CA ASP A 439 2.19 -9.01 29.14
C ASP A 439 1.42 -10.11 28.37
N PRO A 440 1.59 -11.40 28.73
CA PRO A 440 0.89 -12.49 28.06
C PRO A 440 -0.62 -12.48 28.35
N ALA A 441 -1.05 -11.83 29.43
CA ALA A 441 -2.44 -11.74 29.84
C ALA A 441 -3.16 -10.52 29.24
N CYS A 442 -2.45 -9.65 28.50
CA CYS A 442 -3.07 -8.51 27.86
C CYS A 442 -4.19 -8.98 26.93
N GLU A 443 -5.39 -8.44 27.14
CA GLU A 443 -6.54 -8.78 26.31
C GLU A 443 -6.34 -8.27 24.87
N ASP A 444 -5.68 -7.11 24.69
CA ASP A 444 -5.45 -6.49 23.38
C ASP A 444 -4.42 -7.21 22.52
N ALA A 445 -3.64 -8.10 23.12
CA ALA A 445 -2.69 -8.94 22.42
C ALA A 445 -3.23 -10.32 22.06
N GLN A 446 -4.52 -10.61 22.33
CA GLN A 446 -5.10 -11.93 22.08
C GLN A 446 -5.41 -12.13 20.60
N LEU A 447 -5.06 -13.31 20.09
CA LEU A 447 -5.49 -13.80 18.79
C LEU A 447 -6.86 -14.48 18.92
N ALA A 448 -7.63 -14.47 17.83
CA ALA A 448 -8.88 -15.18 17.68
C ALA A 448 -8.65 -16.58 17.09
N TYR A 449 -9.30 -17.60 17.64
CA TYR A 449 -9.29 -18.93 17.02
C TYR A 449 -10.21 -18.96 15.78
N VAL A 450 -9.72 -19.53 14.69
CA VAL A 450 -10.45 -19.67 13.42
C VAL A 450 -10.70 -21.15 13.15
N ALA A 451 -11.92 -21.64 13.40
CA ALA A 451 -12.21 -23.09 13.36
C ALA A 451 -12.06 -23.70 11.97
N ASN A 452 -12.38 -22.93 10.92
CA ASN A 452 -12.20 -23.36 9.53
C ASN A 452 -10.73 -23.66 9.22
N SER A 453 -9.82 -22.85 9.77
CA SER A 453 -8.38 -22.91 9.50
C SER A 453 -7.59 -23.68 10.55
N ASP A 454 -8.17 -23.92 11.73
CA ASP A 454 -7.54 -24.60 12.88
C ASP A 454 -6.30 -23.90 13.44
N VAL A 455 -6.28 -22.56 13.36
CA VAL A 455 -5.18 -21.70 13.78
C VAL A 455 -5.72 -20.51 14.58
N TRP A 456 -4.82 -19.79 15.23
CA TRP A 456 -5.10 -18.54 15.92
C TRP A 456 -4.60 -17.37 15.07
N MET A 457 -5.43 -16.36 14.88
CA MET A 457 -5.16 -15.23 13.99
C MET A 457 -5.56 -13.91 14.63
N GLY A 458 -4.82 -12.86 14.33
CA GLY A 458 -5.17 -11.51 14.74
C GLY A 458 -4.47 -10.49 13.88
N THR A 459 -5.16 -9.42 13.55
CA THR A 459 -4.61 -8.30 12.78
C THR A 459 -4.62 -7.07 13.66
N PHE A 460 -3.46 -6.43 13.77
CA PHE A 460 -3.25 -5.26 14.61
C PHE A 460 -2.65 -4.14 13.77
N LEU A 461 -3.16 -2.93 13.96
CA LEU A 461 -2.53 -1.73 13.41
C LEU A 461 -1.30 -1.44 14.27
N LEU A 462 -0.11 -1.50 13.67
CA LEU A 462 1.15 -1.21 14.35
C LEU A 462 1.75 0.07 13.75
N PRO A 463 2.21 1.03 14.57
CA PRO A 463 3.03 2.13 14.09
C PRO A 463 4.32 1.65 13.42
N ALA A 464 4.95 2.54 12.66
CA ALA A 464 6.29 2.30 12.15
C ALA A 464 7.28 2.11 13.32
N GLY A 465 8.09 1.07 13.26
CA GLY A 465 9.09 0.79 14.30
C GLY A 465 9.58 -0.64 14.32
N ASP A 466 10.59 -0.85 15.17
CA ASP A 466 11.14 -2.17 15.46
C ASP A 466 10.50 -2.75 16.72
N TYR A 467 9.99 -3.96 16.58
CA TYR A 467 9.32 -4.71 17.62
C TYR A 467 9.91 -6.10 17.79
N GLU A 468 9.61 -6.69 18.94
CA GLU A 468 9.84 -8.10 19.22
C GLU A 468 8.58 -8.71 19.80
N TYR A 469 8.29 -9.97 19.49
CA TYR A 469 7.14 -10.68 20.05
C TYR A 469 7.38 -12.19 20.20
N LYS A 470 6.48 -12.85 20.92
CA LYS A 470 6.38 -14.30 21.10
C LYS A 470 4.93 -14.70 21.16
N VAL A 471 4.66 -16.00 21.08
CA VAL A 471 3.35 -16.56 21.40
C VAL A 471 3.33 -17.03 22.84
N ALA A 472 2.31 -16.65 23.62
CA ALA A 472 2.04 -17.21 24.95
C ALA A 472 0.66 -17.85 24.99
N LEU A 473 0.55 -18.99 25.68
CA LEU A 473 -0.69 -19.73 25.81
C LEU A 473 -1.36 -19.45 27.17
N ASP A 474 -2.69 -19.41 27.16
CA ASP A 474 -3.54 -19.30 28.35
C ASP A 474 -3.20 -18.11 29.27
N GLY A 475 -2.79 -17.00 28.66
CA GLY A 475 -2.47 -15.76 29.36
C GLY A 475 -1.22 -15.84 30.25
N ALA A 476 -0.34 -16.83 30.04
CA ALA A 476 0.82 -17.05 30.90
C ALA A 476 2.05 -17.54 30.13
N TRP A 477 3.23 -17.26 30.68
CA TRP A 477 4.51 -17.76 30.15
C TRP A 477 4.78 -19.25 30.40
N THR A 478 3.82 -19.99 30.98
CA THR A 478 3.98 -21.42 31.30
C THR A 478 4.29 -22.24 30.07
N GLU A 479 3.69 -21.87 28.94
CA GLU A 479 3.95 -22.43 27.63
C GLU A 479 3.95 -21.30 26.61
N ASN A 480 5.05 -21.16 25.88
CA ASN A 480 5.28 -20.09 24.93
C ASN A 480 6.21 -20.59 23.81
N TYR A 481 6.08 -19.95 22.65
CA TYR A 481 6.82 -20.30 21.45
C TYR A 481 7.34 -19.03 20.77
N GLY A 482 8.50 -19.12 20.13
CA GLY A 482 9.08 -18.02 19.39
C GLY A 482 10.19 -18.49 18.45
N GLY A 483 10.53 -17.67 17.45
CA GLY A 483 11.45 -18.05 16.39
C GLY A 483 10.97 -19.28 15.61
N MET A 484 11.84 -20.29 15.50
CA MET A 484 11.68 -21.55 14.73
C MET A 484 10.73 -22.57 15.38
N ALA A 485 9.53 -22.13 15.81
CA ALA A 485 8.55 -22.94 16.52
C ALA A 485 9.05 -23.58 17.84
N ASP A 486 10.14 -23.05 18.40
CA ASP A 486 10.78 -23.61 19.58
C ASP A 486 10.01 -23.24 20.85
N ARG A 487 9.74 -24.24 21.69
CA ARG A 487 9.22 -24.00 23.04
C ARG A 487 10.27 -23.22 23.85
N ASP A 488 9.85 -22.14 24.48
CA ASP A 488 10.74 -21.20 25.17
C ASP A 488 11.83 -20.61 24.24
N GLY A 489 11.54 -20.55 22.93
CA GLY A 489 12.44 -20.08 21.88
C GLY A 489 12.81 -18.59 21.99
N PRO A 490 13.66 -18.07 21.07
CA PRO A 490 13.99 -16.66 21.02
C PRO A 490 12.78 -15.79 20.64
N ASN A 491 12.87 -14.48 20.85
CA ASN A 491 11.85 -13.54 20.38
C ASN A 491 11.88 -13.46 18.85
N VAL A 492 10.73 -13.24 18.23
CA VAL A 492 10.63 -12.92 16.80
C VAL A 492 10.78 -11.41 16.65
N ALA A 493 11.74 -10.97 15.84
CA ALA A 493 11.90 -9.56 15.50
C ALA A 493 10.95 -9.18 14.37
N LEU A 494 10.38 -7.99 14.44
CA LEU A 494 9.41 -7.45 13.49
C LEU A 494 9.74 -5.99 13.21
N SER A 495 9.98 -5.62 11.96
CA SER A 495 10.27 -4.23 11.57
C SER A 495 9.15 -3.71 10.68
N VAL A 496 8.34 -2.81 11.21
CA VAL A 496 7.18 -2.23 10.53
C VAL A 496 7.63 -0.92 9.89
N ALA A 497 7.62 -0.84 8.56
CA ALA A 497 8.18 0.28 7.80
C ALA A 497 7.34 1.57 7.91
N GLU A 498 6.01 1.41 7.91
CA GLU A 498 5.03 2.48 8.07
C GLU A 498 3.85 1.97 8.89
N GLU A 499 3.07 2.86 9.49
CA GLU A 499 1.89 2.42 10.24
C GLU A 499 0.97 1.58 9.35
N GLY A 500 0.67 0.36 9.78
CA GLY A 500 -0.01 -0.58 8.92
C GLY A 500 -0.54 -1.80 9.67
N ALA A 501 -1.49 -2.48 9.03
CA ALA A 501 -2.08 -3.69 9.55
C ALA A 501 -1.08 -4.85 9.44
N VAL A 502 -0.69 -5.42 10.58
CA VAL A 502 0.14 -6.62 10.66
C VAL A 502 -0.71 -7.78 11.12
N MET A 503 -0.83 -8.80 10.27
CA MET A 503 -1.52 -10.04 10.59
C MET A 503 -0.54 -11.01 11.26
N PHE A 504 -0.94 -11.59 12.37
CA PHE A 504 -0.23 -12.64 13.09
C PHE A 504 -1.03 -13.93 12.99
N VAL A 505 -0.33 -15.03 12.71
CA VAL A 505 -0.92 -16.38 12.61
C VAL A 505 -0.10 -17.33 13.47
N TYR A 506 -0.76 -18.10 14.31
CA TYR A 506 -0.16 -19.17 15.11
C TYR A 506 -0.88 -20.51 14.88
N ASP A 507 -0.11 -21.53 14.50
CA ASP A 507 -0.57 -22.92 14.41
C ASP A 507 -0.12 -23.69 15.65
N HIS A 508 -1.08 -24.13 16.47
CA HIS A 508 -0.76 -24.87 17.69
C HIS A 508 -0.16 -26.26 17.42
N LYS A 509 -0.39 -26.86 16.25
CA LYS A 509 0.11 -28.22 15.94
C LYS A 509 1.58 -28.22 15.56
N SER A 510 2.01 -27.24 14.78
CA SER A 510 3.42 -27.06 14.41
C SER A 510 4.18 -26.19 15.41
N HIS A 511 3.45 -25.41 16.22
CA HIS A 511 3.95 -24.32 17.06
C HIS A 511 4.57 -23.16 16.28
N TRP A 512 4.34 -23.12 14.97
CA TRP A 512 4.82 -22.06 14.10
C TRP A 512 4.02 -20.77 14.31
N VAL A 513 4.75 -19.65 14.33
CA VAL A 513 4.16 -18.32 14.34
C VAL A 513 4.71 -17.54 13.15
N ALA A 514 3.84 -16.82 12.46
CA ALA A 514 4.20 -15.96 11.36
C ALA A 514 3.50 -14.61 11.50
N ASP A 515 4.12 -13.59 10.93
CA ASP A 515 3.55 -12.27 10.73
C ASP A 515 3.58 -11.91 9.23
N SER A 516 2.66 -11.06 8.79
CA SER A 516 2.53 -10.66 7.38
C SER A 516 3.65 -9.76 6.85
N VAL A 517 4.62 -9.36 7.68
CA VAL A 517 5.74 -8.50 7.27
C VAL A 517 6.97 -9.35 6.94
N ASN A 518 7.35 -10.26 7.84
CA ASN A 518 8.51 -11.13 7.66
C ASN A 518 8.21 -12.36 6.83
N HIS A 519 6.94 -12.77 6.71
CA HIS A 519 6.55 -14.03 6.09
C HIS A 519 5.47 -13.85 5.04
N VAL A 520 5.61 -14.62 3.96
CA VAL A 520 4.51 -14.86 3.03
C VAL A 520 3.53 -15.84 3.67
N ILE A 521 2.26 -15.46 3.78
CA ILE A 521 1.20 -16.35 4.26
C ILE A 521 0.62 -17.09 3.05
N ALA A 522 1.16 -18.28 2.75
CA ALA A 522 0.82 -19.05 1.56
C ALA A 522 -0.02 -20.30 1.88
N SER A 523 -1.18 -20.46 1.24
CA SER A 523 -1.98 -21.69 1.28
C SER A 523 -1.89 -22.43 -0.05
N VAL A 524 -2.32 -23.70 -0.09
CA VAL A 524 -2.42 -24.47 -1.33
C VAL A 524 -3.87 -24.87 -1.60
N PRO A 525 -4.72 -24.00 -2.17
CA PRO A 525 -6.09 -24.38 -2.38
C PRO A 525 -6.24 -25.38 -3.51
N GLY A 526 -7.22 -26.27 -3.34
CA GLY A 526 -7.40 -27.41 -4.21
C GLY A 526 -8.66 -28.20 -3.89
N ASN A 527 -8.98 -29.16 -4.75
CA ASN A 527 -10.15 -30.07 -4.60
C ASN A 527 -9.95 -31.16 -3.52
N TYR A 528 -8.99 -30.97 -2.63
CA TYR A 528 -8.66 -31.88 -1.53
C TYR A 528 -8.86 -31.20 -0.17
N GLN A 529 -9.11 -29.89 -0.12
CA GLN A 529 -9.15 -29.12 1.12
C GLN A 529 -10.29 -29.55 2.05
N ALA A 530 -11.44 -29.93 1.50
CA ALA A 530 -12.52 -30.50 2.29
C ALA A 530 -12.11 -31.81 2.97
N ALA A 531 -11.22 -32.60 2.35
CA ALA A 531 -10.71 -33.85 2.93
C ALA A 531 -9.76 -33.63 4.13
N ILE A 532 -9.12 -32.47 4.21
CA ILE A 532 -8.24 -32.09 5.33
C ILE A 532 -8.94 -31.21 6.39
N GLY A 533 -10.24 -30.95 6.21
CA GLY A 533 -11.10 -30.33 7.21
C GLY A 533 -11.52 -28.88 6.92
N CYS A 534 -11.20 -28.33 5.74
CA CYS A 534 -11.75 -27.03 5.32
C CYS A 534 -13.26 -27.14 5.07
N ALA A 535 -13.99 -26.03 5.21
CA ALA A 535 -15.42 -25.97 4.92
C ALA A 535 -15.74 -26.24 3.44
N ALA A 536 -14.83 -25.88 2.53
CA ALA A 536 -14.94 -26.08 1.10
C ALA A 536 -13.58 -26.41 0.46
N ASP A 537 -13.66 -26.87 -0.78
CA ASP A 537 -12.51 -26.96 -1.68
C ASP A 537 -12.22 -25.60 -2.33
N TRP A 538 -10.98 -25.38 -2.78
CA TRP A 538 -10.53 -24.15 -3.44
C TRP A 538 -10.70 -22.88 -2.60
N SER A 539 -10.50 -23.00 -1.29
CA SER A 539 -10.57 -21.95 -0.28
C SER A 539 -9.16 -21.40 0.06
N PRO A 540 -8.73 -20.26 -0.50
CA PRO A 540 -7.43 -19.64 -0.18
C PRO A 540 -7.32 -19.20 1.28
N ASP A 541 -8.45 -18.90 1.91
CA ASP A 541 -8.61 -18.51 3.30
C ASP A 541 -8.51 -19.67 4.31
N CYS A 542 -8.47 -20.93 3.83
CA CYS A 542 -8.33 -22.09 4.71
C CYS A 542 -6.86 -22.48 4.96
N LEU A 543 -6.31 -22.05 6.10
CA LEU A 543 -4.94 -22.34 6.51
C LEU A 543 -4.70 -23.77 7.01
N ARG A 544 -5.66 -24.69 6.92
CA ARG A 544 -5.37 -26.13 7.03
C ARG A 544 -4.42 -26.61 5.92
N SER A 545 -4.34 -25.85 4.83
CA SER A 545 -3.39 -26.02 3.73
C SER A 545 -2.23 -25.01 3.78
N TRP A 546 -1.92 -24.45 4.95
CA TRP A 546 -0.84 -23.48 5.12
C TRP A 546 0.53 -24.12 4.91
N LEU A 547 1.30 -23.54 4.00
CA LEU A 547 2.72 -23.83 3.82
C LEU A 547 3.51 -23.08 4.89
N GLN A 548 4.38 -23.77 5.63
CA GLN A 548 5.13 -23.22 6.77
C GLN A 548 6.63 -23.50 6.61
N ASP A 549 7.49 -22.62 7.15
CA ASP A 549 8.95 -22.76 7.13
C ASP A 549 9.51 -22.77 8.58
N PRO A 550 9.22 -23.80 9.38
CA PRO A 550 9.64 -23.84 10.78
C PRO A 550 11.16 -24.05 10.95
N ASP A 551 11.90 -24.46 9.92
CA ASP A 551 13.36 -24.61 9.96
C ASP A 551 14.12 -23.41 9.34
N GLY A 552 13.40 -22.49 8.70
CA GLY A 552 13.89 -21.20 8.19
C GLY A 552 14.91 -21.35 7.08
N ASP A 553 14.76 -22.38 6.24
CA ASP A 553 15.61 -22.57 5.08
C ASP A 553 15.12 -21.80 3.84
N GLY A 554 13.98 -21.10 3.97
CA GLY A 554 13.32 -20.33 2.93
C GLY A 554 12.38 -21.17 2.07
N VAL A 555 12.19 -22.45 2.37
CA VAL A 555 11.33 -23.37 1.62
C VAL A 555 10.14 -23.78 2.47
N TYR A 556 8.97 -23.37 2.04
CA TYR A 556 7.75 -23.58 2.80
C TYR A 556 7.17 -24.97 2.50
N THR A 557 6.74 -25.68 3.53
CA THR A 557 6.26 -27.06 3.43
C THR A 557 4.91 -27.27 4.10
N LEU A 558 4.14 -28.20 3.54
CA LEU A 558 2.89 -28.71 4.11
C LEU A 558 2.86 -30.21 3.88
N SER A 559 2.51 -30.99 4.91
CA SER A 559 2.27 -32.42 4.77
C SER A 559 0.88 -32.79 5.27
N VAL A 560 0.07 -33.38 4.39
CA VAL A 560 -1.31 -33.80 4.71
C VAL A 560 -1.53 -35.25 4.31
N THR A 561 -2.43 -35.95 5.00
CA THR A 561 -2.85 -37.29 4.60
C THR A 561 -4.11 -37.19 3.75
N LEU A 562 -4.06 -37.69 2.52
CA LEU A 562 -5.19 -37.66 1.58
C LEU A 562 -5.64 -39.08 1.23
N PRO A 563 -6.95 -39.31 1.00
CA PRO A 563 -7.44 -40.59 0.49
C PRO A 563 -7.00 -40.82 -0.97
N ALA A 564 -7.25 -42.02 -1.48
CA ALA A 564 -6.97 -42.31 -2.89
C ALA A 564 -7.86 -41.47 -3.81
N GLY A 565 -7.27 -40.79 -4.80
CA GLY A 565 -7.99 -39.89 -5.68
C GLY A 565 -7.07 -39.10 -6.63
N ASP A 566 -7.71 -38.38 -7.55
CA ASP A 566 -7.06 -37.41 -8.42
C ASP A 566 -7.38 -36.01 -7.91
N TYR A 567 -6.34 -35.23 -7.68
CA TYR A 567 -6.41 -33.93 -7.05
C TYR A 567 -5.73 -32.85 -7.87
N GLU A 568 -6.13 -31.62 -7.58
CA GLU A 568 -5.53 -30.41 -8.11
C GLU A 568 -5.24 -29.44 -6.97
N GLY A 569 -4.21 -28.63 -7.13
CA GLY A 569 -3.98 -27.47 -6.28
C GLY A 569 -2.99 -26.49 -6.88
N LYS A 570 -2.95 -25.29 -6.32
CA LYS A 570 -1.96 -24.25 -6.62
C LYS A 570 -1.78 -23.34 -5.41
N VAL A 571 -0.77 -22.48 -5.42
CA VAL A 571 -0.46 -21.61 -4.27
C VAL A 571 -1.29 -20.35 -4.34
N ALA A 572 -1.81 -19.92 -3.20
CA ALA A 572 -2.51 -18.66 -3.01
C ALA A 572 -1.83 -17.90 -1.85
N TYR A 573 -1.59 -16.60 -2.02
CA TYR A 573 -1.01 -15.75 -1.00
C TYR A 573 -2.08 -14.98 -0.24
N ASN A 574 -1.78 -14.66 1.02
CA ASN A 574 -2.52 -13.73 1.86
C ASN A 574 -4.02 -14.00 1.92
N LEU A 575 -4.38 -15.29 1.97
CA LEU A 575 -5.76 -15.77 2.16
C LEU A 575 -6.71 -15.44 0.99
N SER A 576 -6.20 -14.98 -0.14
CA SER A 576 -7.00 -14.60 -1.30
C SER A 576 -6.46 -15.19 -2.60
N TRP A 577 -7.18 -14.96 -3.70
CA TRP A 577 -6.71 -15.33 -5.04
C TRP A 577 -5.93 -14.21 -5.74
N ASP A 578 -5.74 -13.05 -5.10
CA ASP A 578 -5.18 -11.82 -5.70
C ASP A 578 -3.76 -12.03 -6.22
N GLU A 579 -2.98 -12.83 -5.48
CA GLU A 579 -1.67 -13.33 -5.89
C GLU A 579 -1.64 -14.85 -5.71
N ASN A 580 -1.47 -15.56 -6.83
CA ASN A 580 -1.48 -17.01 -6.85
C ASN A 580 -0.54 -17.54 -7.94
N TYR A 581 0.03 -18.72 -7.69
CA TYR A 581 1.04 -19.32 -8.54
C TYR A 581 0.69 -20.76 -8.85
N GLY A 582 0.56 -21.04 -10.15
CA GLY A 582 0.24 -22.35 -10.69
C GLY A 582 1.47 -23.09 -11.21
N ALA A 583 1.27 -23.91 -12.24
CA ALA A 583 2.30 -24.71 -12.88
C ALA A 583 3.51 -23.84 -13.29
N ASP A 584 4.71 -24.38 -13.05
CA ASP A 584 6.00 -23.73 -13.32
C ASP A 584 6.21 -22.38 -12.60
N GLY A 585 5.46 -22.11 -11.53
CA GLY A 585 5.54 -20.84 -10.79
C GLY A 585 4.97 -19.65 -11.55
N ALA A 586 4.15 -19.90 -12.58
CA ALA A 586 3.49 -18.84 -13.31
C ALA A 586 2.40 -18.18 -12.44
N ARG A 587 2.45 -16.84 -12.33
CA ARG A 587 1.37 -16.05 -11.76
C ARG A 587 0.08 -16.31 -12.54
N ASP A 588 -1.01 -16.58 -11.83
CA ASP A 588 -2.30 -16.97 -12.41
C ASP A 588 -2.23 -18.24 -13.28
N GLY A 589 -1.19 -19.07 -13.06
CA GLY A 589 -0.91 -20.28 -13.81
C GLY A 589 -1.96 -21.38 -13.61
N ALA A 590 -1.89 -22.38 -14.49
CA ALA A 590 -2.74 -23.57 -14.42
C ALA A 590 -2.53 -24.35 -13.11
N ASN A 591 -3.55 -25.06 -12.65
CA ASN A 591 -3.45 -25.91 -11.46
C ASN A 591 -2.45 -27.05 -11.66
N LEU A 592 -1.77 -27.47 -10.58
CA LEU A 592 -0.97 -28.69 -10.58
C LEU A 592 -1.88 -29.88 -10.31
N THR A 593 -1.84 -30.88 -11.19
CA THR A 593 -2.59 -32.13 -11.05
C THR A 593 -1.72 -33.22 -10.40
N PHE A 594 -2.25 -33.99 -9.46
CA PHE A 594 -1.55 -35.13 -8.85
C PHE A 594 -2.51 -36.26 -8.48
N SER A 595 -2.01 -37.49 -8.41
CA SER A 595 -2.81 -38.68 -8.11
C SER A 595 -2.28 -39.39 -6.87
N VAL A 596 -3.17 -39.67 -5.92
CA VAL A 596 -2.88 -40.43 -4.69
C VAL A 596 -3.37 -41.87 -4.88
N PRO A 597 -2.47 -42.87 -4.97
CA PRO A 597 -2.86 -44.24 -5.35
C PRO A 597 -3.55 -45.04 -4.22
N ALA A 598 -3.26 -44.69 -2.98
CA ALA A 598 -3.84 -45.22 -1.76
C ALA A 598 -3.72 -44.12 -0.69
N GLU A 599 -4.55 -44.17 0.36
CA GLU A 599 -4.47 -43.21 1.46
C GLU A 599 -3.02 -43.07 1.96
N GLY A 600 -2.51 -41.85 1.99
CA GLY A 600 -1.11 -41.60 2.25
C GLY A 600 -0.77 -40.12 2.37
N VAL A 601 0.48 -39.86 2.78
CA VAL A 601 1.01 -38.50 2.94
C VAL A 601 1.32 -37.89 1.58
N VAL A 602 0.86 -36.67 1.38
CA VAL A 602 1.22 -35.78 0.28
C VAL A 602 1.95 -34.59 0.88
N THR A 603 3.14 -34.33 0.37
CA THR A 603 3.98 -33.21 0.78
C THR A 603 4.00 -32.17 -0.32
N PHE A 604 3.64 -30.95 0.04
CA PHE A 604 3.74 -29.76 -0.78
C PHE A 604 4.98 -29.00 -0.35
N THR A 605 5.76 -28.53 -1.32
CA THR A 605 6.99 -27.77 -1.12
C THR A 605 6.96 -26.56 -2.02
N PHE A 606 7.14 -25.38 -1.46
CA PHE A 606 7.02 -24.12 -2.15
C PHE A 606 8.25 -23.24 -1.91
N ASP A 607 8.83 -22.76 -3.00
CA ASP A 607 9.92 -21.79 -2.98
C ASP A 607 9.33 -20.41 -3.33
N PRO A 608 9.23 -19.47 -2.38
CA PRO A 608 8.67 -18.14 -2.63
C PRO A 608 9.54 -17.28 -3.56
N ALA A 609 10.82 -17.60 -3.77
CA ALA A 609 11.69 -16.84 -4.67
C ALA A 609 11.50 -17.23 -6.14
N SER A 610 11.19 -18.50 -6.41
CA SER A 610 10.87 -18.99 -7.76
C SER A 610 9.38 -19.15 -8.02
N HIS A 611 8.56 -19.03 -6.97
CA HIS A 611 7.13 -19.31 -6.94
C HIS A 611 6.75 -20.74 -7.35
N VAL A 612 7.70 -21.68 -7.34
CA VAL A 612 7.46 -23.05 -7.80
C VAL A 612 6.90 -23.88 -6.65
N LEU A 613 5.70 -24.43 -6.86
CA LEU A 613 5.12 -25.50 -6.04
C LEU A 613 5.54 -26.87 -6.56
N THR A 614 6.03 -27.73 -5.69
CA THR A 614 6.30 -29.15 -5.96
C THR A 614 5.40 -30.01 -5.07
N ILE A 615 4.82 -31.07 -5.64
CA ILE A 615 3.92 -32.00 -4.94
C ILE A 615 4.52 -33.40 -4.99
N ALA A 616 4.79 -33.99 -3.82
CA ALA A 616 5.29 -35.34 -3.67
C ALA A 616 4.23 -36.24 -3.02
N VAL A 617 3.86 -37.32 -3.72
CA VAL A 617 2.93 -38.33 -3.23
C VAL A 617 3.72 -39.55 -2.74
N GLY A 618 3.62 -39.89 -1.45
CA GLY A 618 4.14 -41.15 -0.91
C GLY A 618 5.37 -41.08 0.01
N GLY A 619 5.76 -39.89 0.49
CA GLY A 619 6.84 -39.71 1.49
C GLY A 619 8.26 -39.90 0.97
#